data_AF-A0A5N4EAC3-F1
#
_entry.id   AF-A0A5N4EAC3-F1
#
_cell.length_a   1.000
_cell.length_b   1.000
_cell.length_c   1.000
_cell.angle_alpha   90.00
_cell.angle_beta   90.00
_cell.angle_gamma   90.00
#
_symmetry.space_group_name_H-M   'P 1'
#
loop_
_entity.id
_entity.type
_entity.pdbx_description
1 polymer ?
#
loop_
_entity_poly.entity_id
_entity_poly.type
_entity_poly.pdbx_seq_one_letter_code
_entity_poly.pdbx_strand_id
1 'polypeptide(L)'
;MEEGAPQQPGVAQRPPEDEKEVIRRAIQKELKIKEGVENLRRVATDRRHLGHVQQLLRASNRRLEQLHGELRELHARILLPSPGPGPAEPAASGPQPLAEQPRARHLEALQRQLQVELKVKQGAENMTHTYASGTPKERKLLAAAQQMLQDSQLKVALLRMKISSLEASGSPEPGPELLVEELRHRLHVEAAVAEGAKNVVKLLGSGRTQDRKVLAEVRPWSPPIASPL
;
A
#
# COMPACT_ATOMS: atom_id res chain seq x y z
N MET A 1 61.85 8.36 -24.88
CA MET A 1 60.62 9.11 -25.18
C MET A 1 59.48 8.14 -24.92
N GLU A 2 58.91 8.19 -23.72
CA GLU A 2 57.73 7.40 -23.32
C GLU A 2 56.53 8.31 -23.50
N GLU A 3 55.68 8.02 -24.48
CA GLU A 3 54.39 8.68 -24.66
C GLU A 3 53.42 8.19 -23.57
N GLY A 4 53.08 9.09 -22.65
CA GLY A 4 52.01 8.87 -21.68
C GLY A 4 50.65 8.91 -22.37
N ALA A 5 49.95 7.78 -22.34
CA ALA A 5 48.54 7.70 -22.72
C ALA A 5 47.65 8.41 -21.68
N PRO A 6 46.66 9.23 -22.08
CA PRO A 6 45.74 9.85 -21.13
C PRO A 6 44.71 8.82 -20.63
N GLN A 7 44.74 8.55 -19.33
CA GLN A 7 43.68 7.82 -18.64
C GLN A 7 42.36 8.58 -18.80
N GLN A 8 41.35 7.92 -19.38
CA GLN A 8 39.98 8.40 -19.36
C GLN A 8 39.45 8.37 -17.91
N PRO A 9 38.75 9.41 -17.44
CA PRO A 9 38.15 9.40 -16.12
C PRO A 9 37.01 8.38 -16.11
N GLY A 10 37.12 7.38 -15.23
CA GLY A 10 36.06 6.42 -14.98
C GLY A 10 34.75 7.14 -14.68
N VAL A 11 33.71 6.79 -15.43
CA VAL A 11 32.34 7.20 -15.16
C VAL A 11 31.98 6.63 -13.79
N ALA A 12 32.16 7.44 -12.75
CA ALA A 12 31.64 7.16 -11.43
C ALA A 12 30.11 7.09 -11.57
N GLN A 13 29.60 5.87 -11.76
CA GLN A 13 28.18 5.59 -11.60
C GLN A 13 27.82 6.10 -10.20
N ARG A 14 26.97 7.13 -10.12
CA ARG A 14 26.45 7.59 -8.83
C ARG A 14 25.88 6.37 -8.11
N PRO A 15 26.11 6.24 -6.79
CA PRO A 15 25.52 5.15 -6.04
C PRO A 15 24.00 5.09 -6.33
N PRO A 16 23.45 3.94 -6.74
CA PRO A 16 22.02 3.82 -7.03
C PRO A 16 21.14 4.17 -5.81
N GLU A 17 21.71 4.20 -4.60
CA GLU A 17 21.04 4.70 -3.39
C GLU A 17 20.77 6.21 -3.43
N ASP A 18 21.66 7.01 -4.01
CA ASP A 18 21.50 8.47 -4.11
C ASP A 18 20.37 8.82 -5.08
N GLU A 19 20.25 8.09 -6.20
CA GLU A 19 19.19 8.31 -7.19
C GLU A 19 17.81 7.98 -6.64
N LYS A 20 17.68 6.86 -5.89
CA LYS A 20 16.42 6.53 -5.20
C LYS A 20 16.03 7.62 -4.20
N GLU A 21 16.98 8.15 -3.46
CA GLU A 21 16.68 9.19 -2.48
C GLU A 21 16.24 10.50 -3.13
N VAL A 22 16.83 10.87 -4.27
CA VAL A 22 16.38 12.00 -5.08
C VAL A 22 14.92 11.79 -5.52
N ILE A 23 14.56 10.61 -6.02
CA ILE A 23 13.18 10.30 -6.43
C ILE A 23 12.22 10.31 -5.22
N ARG A 24 12.61 9.74 -4.07
CA ARG A 24 11.81 9.79 -2.84
C ARG A 24 11.53 11.24 -2.38
N ARG A 25 12.54 12.11 -2.42
CA ARG A 25 12.37 13.54 -2.12
C ARG A 25 11.47 14.24 -3.15
N ALA A 26 11.56 13.87 -4.42
CA ALA A 26 10.69 14.40 -5.47
C ALA A 26 9.22 13.99 -5.25
N ILE A 27 8.95 12.73 -4.88
CA ILE A 27 7.61 12.24 -4.53
C ILE A 27 7.03 13.03 -3.36
N GLN A 28 7.81 13.24 -2.30
CA GLN A 28 7.35 14.03 -1.15
C GLN A 28 7.01 15.48 -1.52
N LYS A 29 7.83 16.12 -2.38
CA LYS A 29 7.54 17.47 -2.89
C LYS A 29 6.27 17.50 -3.73
N GLU A 30 6.10 16.53 -4.63
CA GLU A 30 4.93 16.47 -5.51
C GLU A 30 3.64 16.17 -4.73
N LEU A 31 3.69 15.34 -3.67
CA LEU A 31 2.56 15.11 -2.77
C LEU A 31 2.14 16.39 -2.04
N LYS A 32 3.10 17.20 -1.56
CA LYS A 32 2.80 18.51 -0.96
C LYS A 32 2.15 19.49 -1.95
N ILE A 33 2.63 19.48 -3.19
CA ILE A 33 2.01 20.28 -4.27
C ILE A 33 0.58 19.81 -4.50
N LYS A 34 0.36 18.51 -4.65
CA LYS A 34 -0.97 17.93 -4.84
C LYS A 34 -1.93 18.32 -3.71
N GLU A 35 -1.50 18.21 -2.46
CA GLU A 35 -2.28 18.64 -1.29
C GLU A 35 -2.64 20.14 -1.37
N GLY A 36 -1.67 20.99 -1.71
CA GLY A 36 -1.90 22.42 -1.92
C GLY A 36 -2.93 22.70 -3.02
N VAL A 37 -2.85 21.98 -4.15
CA VAL A 37 -3.80 22.12 -5.26
C VAL A 37 -5.19 21.57 -4.89
N GLU A 38 -5.27 20.49 -4.11
CA GLU A 38 -6.55 19.99 -3.59
C GLU A 38 -7.21 20.99 -2.64
N ASN A 39 -6.42 21.68 -1.81
CA ASN A 39 -6.92 22.77 -0.97
C ASN A 39 -7.43 23.94 -1.82
N LEU A 40 -6.70 24.33 -2.87
CA LEU A 40 -7.18 25.31 -3.85
C LEU A 40 -8.49 24.87 -4.50
N ARG A 41 -8.67 23.58 -4.81
CA ARG A 41 -9.93 23.04 -5.35
C ARG A 41 -11.11 23.22 -4.39
N ARG A 42 -10.88 23.07 -3.08
CA ARG A 42 -11.94 23.19 -2.06
C ARG A 42 -12.46 24.62 -1.94
N VAL A 43 -11.60 25.61 -2.18
CA VAL A 43 -11.95 27.05 -2.07
C VAL A 43 -12.32 27.68 -3.40
N ALA A 44 -12.02 27.04 -4.53
CA ALA A 44 -12.34 27.54 -5.86
C ALA A 44 -13.85 27.44 -6.16
N THR A 45 -14.49 28.59 -6.36
CA THR A 45 -15.92 28.70 -6.70
C THR A 45 -16.15 29.01 -8.19
N ASP A 46 -15.19 29.67 -8.84
CA ASP A 46 -15.26 30.02 -10.26
C ASP A 46 -15.00 28.80 -11.17
N ARG A 47 -15.84 28.65 -12.20
CA ARG A 47 -15.77 27.54 -13.16
C ARG A 47 -14.46 27.48 -13.94
N ARG A 48 -13.85 28.62 -14.28
CA ARG A 48 -12.55 28.71 -14.98
C ARG A 48 -11.40 28.35 -14.05
N HIS A 49 -11.41 28.86 -12.81
CA HIS A 49 -10.43 28.48 -11.80
C HIS A 49 -10.51 26.99 -11.47
N LEU A 50 -11.72 26.45 -11.32
CA LEU A 50 -11.92 25.02 -11.07
C LEU A 50 -11.34 24.16 -12.21
N GLY A 51 -11.53 24.58 -13.46
CA GLY A 51 -10.94 23.92 -14.64
C GLY A 51 -9.41 23.89 -14.59
N HIS A 52 -8.77 25.02 -14.27
CA HIS A 52 -7.32 25.10 -14.13
C HIS A 52 -6.79 24.25 -12.98
N VAL A 53 -7.43 24.32 -11.80
CA VAL A 53 -7.07 23.49 -10.64
C VAL A 53 -7.20 22.00 -10.95
N GLN A 54 -8.24 21.57 -11.68
CA GLN A 54 -8.38 20.19 -12.14
C GLN A 54 -7.27 19.77 -13.12
N GLN A 55 -6.79 20.68 -13.95
CA GLN A 55 -5.66 20.41 -14.83
C GLN A 55 -4.36 20.23 -14.03
N LEU A 56 -4.10 21.09 -13.04
CA LEU A 56 -2.95 20.97 -12.13
C LEU A 56 -2.97 19.65 -11.35
N LEU A 57 -4.13 19.24 -10.84
CA LEU A 57 -4.27 17.93 -10.16
C LEU A 57 -3.96 16.76 -11.09
N ARG A 58 -4.44 16.80 -12.33
CA ARG A 58 -4.15 15.77 -13.33
C ARG A 58 -2.65 15.72 -13.66
N ALA A 59 -2.00 16.87 -13.80
CA ALA A 59 -0.56 16.95 -14.04
C ALA A 59 0.24 16.39 -12.85
N SER A 60 -0.14 16.77 -11.62
CA SER A 60 0.53 16.29 -10.40
C SER A 60 0.36 14.78 -10.20
N ASN A 61 -0.83 14.23 -10.46
CA ASN A 61 -1.06 12.78 -10.45
C ASN A 61 -0.19 12.03 -11.46
N ARG A 62 -0.10 12.52 -12.70
CA ARG A 62 0.76 11.92 -13.73
C ARG A 62 2.23 11.91 -13.31
N ARG A 63 2.69 13.01 -12.69
CA ARG A 63 4.06 13.12 -12.18
C ARG A 63 4.33 12.14 -11.04
N LEU A 64 3.38 11.95 -10.12
CA LEU A 64 3.50 10.94 -9.07
C LEU A 64 3.55 9.52 -9.64
N GLU A 65 2.72 9.20 -10.63
CA GLU A 65 2.78 7.90 -11.33
C GLU A 65 4.13 7.66 -11.98
N GLN A 66 4.68 8.67 -12.67
CA GLN A 66 6.00 8.60 -13.28
C GLN A 66 7.09 8.35 -12.22
N LEU A 67 7.14 9.16 -11.16
CA LEU A 67 8.15 9.03 -10.10
C LEU A 67 8.06 7.67 -9.39
N HIS A 68 6.84 7.16 -9.14
CA HIS A 68 6.67 5.80 -8.63
C HIS A 68 7.06 4.72 -9.64
N GLY A 69 6.90 4.97 -10.93
CA GLY A 69 7.42 4.11 -12.01
C GLY A 69 8.94 4.03 -11.96
N GLU A 70 9.63 5.17 -12.01
CA GLU A 70 11.08 5.26 -11.96
C GLU A 70 11.66 4.61 -10.69
N LEU A 71 11.03 4.84 -9.52
CA LEU A 71 11.44 4.19 -8.28
C LEU A 71 11.31 2.66 -8.33
N ARG A 72 10.25 2.14 -8.94
CA ARG A 72 10.05 0.70 -9.15
C ARG A 72 11.10 0.12 -10.11
N GLU A 73 11.40 0.82 -11.19
CA GLU A 73 12.46 0.40 -12.12
C GLU A 73 13.83 0.34 -11.44
N LEU A 74 14.19 1.33 -10.62
CA LEU A 74 15.42 1.30 -9.84
C LEU A 74 15.47 0.13 -8.86
N HIS A 75 14.35 -0.22 -8.23
CA HIS A 75 14.27 -1.43 -7.39
C HIS A 75 14.42 -2.72 -8.23
N ALA A 76 13.83 -2.78 -9.42
CA ALA A 76 13.91 -3.94 -10.31
C ALA A 76 15.34 -4.20 -10.83
N ARG A 77 16.10 -3.13 -11.11
CA ARG A 77 17.52 -3.22 -11.52
C ARG A 77 18.43 -3.86 -10.46
N ILE A 78 18.01 -3.83 -9.20
CA ILE A 78 18.73 -4.46 -8.08
C ILE A 78 18.34 -5.93 -7.90
N LEU A 79 17.13 -6.31 -8.35
CA LEU A 79 16.60 -7.68 -8.28
C LEU A 79 17.00 -8.56 -9.46
N LEU A 80 17.42 -8.01 -10.59
CA LEU A 80 17.83 -8.77 -11.77
C LEU A 80 19.37 -8.91 -11.79
N PRO A 81 19.94 -10.09 -11.50
CA PRO A 81 21.33 -10.35 -11.85
C PRO A 81 21.43 -10.36 -13.38
N SER A 82 22.33 -9.55 -13.94
CA SER A 82 22.65 -9.58 -15.36
C SER A 82 23.12 -11.00 -15.76
N PRO A 83 22.46 -11.70 -16.69
CA PRO A 83 23.01 -12.93 -17.25
C PRO A 83 24.06 -12.53 -18.29
N GLY A 84 25.31 -12.44 -17.87
CA GLY A 84 26.43 -12.37 -18.81
C GLY A 84 26.63 -13.74 -19.48
N PRO A 85 26.67 -13.82 -20.83
CA PRO A 85 26.90 -15.08 -21.54
C PRO A 85 28.40 -15.34 -21.71
N GLY A 86 28.84 -16.55 -21.37
CA GLY A 86 30.19 -17.07 -21.69
C GLY A 86 30.35 -18.53 -21.24
N PRO A 87 30.57 -19.50 -22.16
CA PRO A 87 30.62 -20.93 -21.85
C PRO A 87 32.06 -21.46 -21.63
N ALA A 88 32.16 -22.61 -20.94
CA ALA A 88 33.34 -23.45 -20.63
C ALA A 88 34.28 -22.92 -19.52
N GLU A 89 34.80 -23.66 -18.53
CA GLU A 89 34.90 -25.10 -18.18
C GLU A 89 35.33 -25.15 -16.67
N PRO A 90 35.67 -26.28 -15.99
CA PRO A 90 35.11 -26.69 -14.69
C PRO A 90 36.08 -26.63 -13.48
N ALA A 91 35.48 -26.84 -12.31
CA ALA A 91 36.08 -27.29 -11.03
C ALA A 91 37.10 -26.39 -10.31
N ALA A 92 36.65 -25.72 -9.24
CA ALA A 92 37.36 -25.61 -7.96
C ALA A 92 36.43 -25.07 -6.86
N SER A 93 36.42 -25.73 -5.70
CA SER A 93 35.69 -25.37 -4.50
C SER A 93 36.07 -23.98 -3.96
N GLY A 94 35.07 -23.13 -3.65
CA GLY A 94 35.22 -21.82 -2.99
C GLY A 94 33.85 -21.16 -2.74
N PRO A 95 33.68 -20.36 -1.67
CA PRO A 95 32.41 -20.15 -0.96
C PRO A 95 31.40 -19.37 -1.81
N GLN A 96 30.12 -19.74 -1.72
CA GLN A 96 28.97 -19.16 -2.43
C GLN A 96 28.68 -17.68 -2.05
N PRO A 97 29.18 -16.63 -2.76
CA PRO A 97 28.97 -15.25 -2.33
C PRO A 97 27.80 -14.59 -3.08
N LEU A 98 27.35 -15.19 -4.18
CA LEU A 98 26.38 -14.57 -5.09
C LEU A 98 24.93 -14.84 -4.68
N ALA A 99 24.66 -15.99 -4.05
CA ALA A 99 23.33 -16.35 -3.54
C ALA A 99 23.06 -15.79 -2.14
N GLU A 100 24.09 -15.51 -1.34
CA GLU A 100 23.96 -14.90 -0.02
C GLU A 100 23.56 -13.42 -0.10
N GLN A 101 24.02 -12.69 -1.11
CA GLN A 101 23.69 -11.27 -1.27
C GLN A 101 22.19 -10.98 -1.48
N PRO A 102 21.45 -11.68 -2.37
CA PRO A 102 20.00 -11.52 -2.49
C PRO A 102 19.25 -12.03 -1.26
N ARG A 103 19.77 -13.04 -0.54
CA ARG A 103 19.20 -13.52 0.72
C ARG A 103 19.32 -12.48 1.83
N ALA A 104 20.49 -11.89 2.00
CA ALA A 104 20.73 -10.83 2.98
C ALA A 104 19.83 -9.62 2.71
N ARG A 105 19.68 -9.23 1.43
CA ARG A 105 18.74 -8.16 1.02
C ARG A 105 17.28 -8.52 1.30
N HIS A 106 16.87 -9.77 1.07
CA HIS A 106 15.52 -10.24 1.35
C HIS A 106 15.22 -10.26 2.85
N LEU A 107 16.16 -10.75 3.65
CA LEU A 107 16.09 -10.76 5.11
C LEU A 107 16.02 -9.33 5.66
N GLU A 108 16.84 -8.42 5.16
CA GLU A 108 16.81 -7.00 5.53
C GLU A 108 15.46 -6.35 5.18
N ALA A 109 14.87 -6.69 4.03
CA ALA A 109 13.54 -6.21 3.64
C ALA A 109 12.44 -6.72 4.60
N LEU A 110 12.47 -8.00 4.98
CA LEU A 110 11.54 -8.57 5.95
C LEU A 110 11.71 -7.95 7.34
N GLN A 111 12.94 -7.69 7.79
CA GLN A 111 13.21 -6.99 9.04
C GLN A 111 12.66 -5.55 9.03
N ARG A 112 12.81 -4.81 7.92
CA ARG A 112 12.19 -3.49 7.75
C ARG A 112 10.66 -3.59 7.83
N GLN A 113 10.07 -4.56 7.16
CA GLN A 113 8.62 -4.77 7.19
C GLN A 113 8.13 -5.13 8.60
N LEU A 114 8.87 -5.98 9.33
CA LEU A 114 8.59 -6.31 10.72
C LEU A 114 8.61 -5.05 11.61
N GLN A 115 9.57 -4.14 11.43
CA GLN A 115 9.59 -2.88 12.19
C GLN A 115 8.38 -1.99 11.90
N VAL A 116 7.90 -1.95 10.66
CA VAL A 116 6.68 -1.21 10.31
C VAL A 116 5.48 -1.82 11.02
N GLU A 117 5.28 -3.13 10.93
CA GLU A 117 4.13 -3.81 11.56
C GLU A 117 4.19 -3.74 13.09
N LEU A 118 5.38 -3.73 13.71
CA LEU A 118 5.53 -3.47 15.14
C LEU A 118 5.08 -2.06 15.53
N LYS A 119 5.38 -1.04 14.72
CA LYS A 119 4.88 0.32 14.94
C LYS A 119 3.37 0.41 14.76
N VAL A 120 2.80 -0.28 13.78
CA VAL A 120 1.35 -0.37 13.58
C VAL A 120 0.68 -1.03 14.78
N LYS A 121 1.22 -2.17 15.25
CA LYS A 121 0.75 -2.86 16.46
C LYS A 121 0.75 -1.92 17.67
N GLN A 122 1.86 -1.24 17.93
CA GLN A 122 1.97 -0.29 19.04
C GLN A 122 0.98 0.87 18.91
N GLY A 123 0.78 1.39 17.70
CA GLY A 123 -0.22 2.42 17.43
C GLY A 123 -1.64 1.95 17.73
N ALA A 124 -1.98 0.71 17.33
CA ALA A 124 -3.28 0.11 17.61
C ALA A 124 -3.49 -0.17 19.10
N GLU A 125 -2.46 -0.61 19.84
CA GLU A 125 -2.48 -0.77 21.30
C GLU A 125 -2.76 0.57 21.98
N ASN A 126 -2.05 1.62 21.57
CA ASN A 126 -2.26 2.97 22.11
C ASN A 126 -3.68 3.46 21.84
N MET A 127 -4.19 3.29 20.62
CA MET A 127 -5.58 3.65 20.30
C MET A 127 -6.59 2.86 21.14
N THR A 128 -6.37 1.55 21.30
CA THR A 128 -7.25 0.69 22.11
C THR A 128 -7.27 1.18 23.56
N HIS A 129 -6.13 1.58 24.12
CA HIS A 129 -6.04 2.16 25.46
C HIS A 129 -6.76 3.52 25.55
N THR A 130 -6.56 4.42 24.57
CA THR A 130 -7.21 5.73 24.53
C THR A 130 -8.74 5.63 24.47
N TYR A 131 -9.28 4.67 23.72
CA TYR A 131 -10.72 4.52 23.54
C TYR A 131 -11.37 3.50 24.47
N ALA A 132 -10.64 2.91 25.41
CA ALA A 132 -11.13 1.86 26.31
C ALA A 132 -12.35 2.29 27.15
N SER A 133 -12.41 3.57 27.54
CA SER A 133 -13.51 4.18 28.31
C SER A 133 -14.34 5.18 27.49
N GLY A 134 -14.26 5.10 26.16
CA GLY A 134 -14.83 6.10 25.26
C GLY A 134 -16.37 6.14 25.20
N THR A 135 -16.87 7.28 24.77
CA THR A 135 -18.26 7.58 24.41
C THR A 135 -18.80 6.64 23.33
N PRO A 136 -20.13 6.57 23.10
CA PRO A 136 -20.72 5.71 22.06
C PRO A 136 -20.18 5.93 20.64
N LYS A 137 -19.69 7.14 20.33
CA LYS A 137 -19.05 7.45 19.04
C LYS A 137 -17.66 6.82 18.93
N GLU A 138 -16.92 6.78 20.03
CA GLU A 138 -15.58 6.20 20.12
C GLU A 138 -15.59 4.68 20.15
N ARG A 139 -16.72 4.03 20.48
CA ARG A 139 -16.85 2.56 20.37
C ARG A 139 -16.56 2.01 18.98
N LYS A 140 -16.92 2.75 17.92
CA LYS A 140 -16.60 2.34 16.54
C LYS A 140 -15.11 2.43 16.25
N LEU A 141 -14.44 3.46 16.78
CA LEU A 141 -13.00 3.63 16.68
C LEU A 141 -12.26 2.56 17.48
N LEU A 142 -12.75 2.23 18.67
CA LEU A 142 -12.24 1.13 19.49
C LEU A 142 -12.31 -0.21 18.75
N ALA A 143 -13.45 -0.52 18.13
CA ALA A 143 -13.60 -1.76 17.34
C ALA A 143 -12.62 -1.80 16.15
N ALA A 144 -12.43 -0.68 15.44
CA ALA A 144 -11.45 -0.60 14.36
C ALA A 144 -10.00 -0.76 14.87
N ALA A 145 -9.67 -0.15 16.01
CA ALA A 145 -8.35 -0.28 16.64
C ALA A 145 -8.09 -1.73 17.09
N GLN A 146 -9.09 -2.41 17.67
CA GLN A 146 -8.99 -3.82 18.05
C GLN A 146 -8.77 -4.74 16.85
N GLN A 147 -9.49 -4.49 15.74
CA GLN A 147 -9.27 -5.25 14.50
C GLN A 147 -7.84 -5.05 13.97
N MET A 148 -7.39 -3.80 13.88
CA MET A 148 -6.03 -3.49 13.46
C MET A 148 -4.97 -4.12 14.36
N LEU A 149 -5.24 -4.19 15.67
CA LEU A 149 -4.35 -4.85 16.62
C LEU A 149 -4.24 -6.34 16.34
N GLN A 150 -5.36 -7.04 16.14
CA GLN A 150 -5.35 -8.47 15.79
C GLN A 150 -4.63 -8.73 14.46
N ASP A 151 -4.92 -7.93 13.44
CA ASP A 151 -4.30 -8.06 12.12
C ASP A 151 -2.78 -7.84 12.19
N SER A 152 -2.33 -6.81 12.89
CA SER A 152 -0.89 -6.50 13.03
C SER A 152 -0.16 -7.55 13.88
N GLN A 153 -0.79 -8.11 14.92
CA GLN A 153 -0.21 -9.21 15.70
C GLN A 153 0.04 -10.46 14.83
N LEU A 154 -0.93 -10.85 14.02
CA LEU A 154 -0.80 -12.00 13.12
C LEU A 154 0.30 -11.75 12.07
N LYS A 155 0.35 -10.56 11.47
CA LYS A 155 1.43 -10.19 10.54
C LYS A 155 2.81 -10.21 11.17
N VAL A 156 2.95 -9.69 12.40
CA VAL A 156 4.22 -9.74 13.16
C VAL A 156 4.65 -11.19 13.37
N ALA A 157 3.73 -12.08 13.75
CA ALA A 157 4.03 -13.49 13.94
C ALA A 157 4.50 -14.16 12.63
N LEU A 158 3.78 -13.93 11.53
CA LEU A 158 4.16 -14.44 10.21
C LEU A 158 5.53 -13.92 9.76
N LEU A 159 5.80 -12.62 9.91
CA LEU A 159 7.09 -12.02 9.53
C LEU A 159 8.25 -12.58 10.35
N ARG A 160 8.09 -12.72 11.66
CA ARG A 160 9.09 -13.36 12.52
C ARG A 160 9.38 -14.79 12.08
N MET A 161 8.33 -15.56 11.78
CA MET A 161 8.47 -16.93 11.32
C MET A 161 9.17 -17.00 9.94
N LYS A 162 8.86 -16.10 8.99
CA LYS A 162 9.56 -15.99 7.69
C LYS A 162 11.04 -15.68 7.88
N ILE A 163 11.38 -14.73 8.76
CA ILE A 163 12.77 -14.37 9.07
C ILE A 163 13.51 -15.57 9.65
N SER A 164 12.97 -16.22 10.69
CA SER A 164 13.60 -17.39 11.31
C SER A 164 13.76 -18.56 10.34
N SER A 165 12.80 -18.77 9.43
CA SER A 165 12.89 -19.80 8.40
C SER A 165 14.00 -19.53 7.39
N LEU A 166 14.17 -18.28 6.95
CA LEU A 166 15.27 -17.87 6.06
C LEU A 166 16.63 -17.96 6.74
N GLU A 167 16.71 -17.62 8.02
CA GLU A 167 17.93 -17.74 8.83
C GLU A 167 18.31 -19.21 9.08
N ALA A 168 17.32 -20.09 9.29
CA ALA A 168 17.56 -21.50 9.62
C ALA A 168 17.76 -22.42 8.40
N SER A 169 16.99 -22.23 7.32
CA SER A 169 16.98 -23.15 6.17
C SER A 169 17.92 -22.72 5.05
N GLY A 170 18.35 -21.46 5.04
CA GLY A 170 19.07 -20.87 3.91
C GLY A 170 18.26 -20.89 2.59
N SER A 171 17.00 -21.31 2.60
CA SER A 171 16.16 -21.38 1.40
C SER A 171 15.28 -20.13 1.30
N PRO A 172 15.20 -19.49 0.12
CA PRO A 172 14.28 -18.37 -0.10
C PRO A 172 12.79 -18.80 -0.12
N GLU A 173 12.51 -20.10 -0.17
CA GLU A 173 11.15 -20.62 -0.21
C GLU A 173 10.52 -20.67 1.19
N PRO A 174 9.34 -20.07 1.41
CA PRO A 174 8.63 -20.19 2.68
C PRO A 174 8.29 -21.66 2.93
N GLY A 175 8.61 -22.16 4.13
CA GLY A 175 8.24 -23.51 4.55
C GLY A 175 6.72 -23.76 4.43
N PRO A 176 6.29 -25.03 4.26
CA PRO A 176 4.88 -25.37 4.07
C PRO A 176 3.97 -24.82 5.20
N GLU A 177 4.49 -24.69 6.42
CA GLU A 177 3.78 -24.12 7.56
C GLU A 177 3.46 -22.62 7.37
N LEU A 178 4.38 -21.88 6.76
CA LEU A 178 4.21 -20.45 6.45
C LEU A 178 3.14 -20.22 5.39
N LEU A 179 3.13 -21.07 4.36
CA LEU A 179 2.12 -21.01 3.31
C LEU A 179 0.73 -21.29 3.88
N VAL A 180 0.61 -22.29 4.77
CA VAL A 180 -0.66 -22.61 5.43
C VAL A 180 -1.17 -21.43 6.26
N GLU A 181 -0.32 -20.82 7.09
CA GLU A 181 -0.77 -19.73 7.96
C GLU A 181 -1.08 -18.44 7.18
N GLU A 182 -0.34 -18.17 6.10
CA GLU A 182 -0.65 -17.08 5.16
C GLU A 182 -1.99 -17.29 4.44
N LEU A 183 -2.26 -18.52 3.97
CA LEU A 183 -3.54 -18.87 3.37
C LEU A 183 -4.70 -18.76 4.37
N ARG A 184 -4.49 -19.14 5.64
CA ARG A 184 -5.50 -18.97 6.70
C ARG A 184 -5.80 -17.52 6.97
N HIS A 185 -4.77 -16.66 7.05
CA HIS A 185 -4.96 -15.22 7.19
C HIS A 185 -5.77 -14.65 6.02
N ARG A 186 -5.39 -15.01 4.79
CA ARG A 186 -6.07 -14.56 3.59
C ARG A 186 -7.53 -15.01 3.56
N LEU A 187 -7.81 -16.26 3.89
CA LEU A 187 -9.16 -16.79 3.97
C LEU A 187 -10.01 -16.05 5.01
N HIS A 188 -9.43 -15.71 6.16
CA HIS A 188 -10.11 -14.95 7.20
C HIS A 188 -10.52 -13.55 6.69
N VAL A 189 -9.60 -12.85 6.02
CA VAL A 189 -9.90 -11.53 5.42
C VAL A 189 -10.96 -11.65 4.32
N GLU A 190 -10.82 -12.62 3.42
CA GLU A 190 -11.78 -12.83 2.33
C GLU A 190 -13.18 -13.16 2.88
N ALA A 191 -13.28 -13.96 3.95
CA ALA A 191 -14.54 -14.27 4.62
C ALA A 191 -15.18 -13.01 5.22
N ALA A 192 -14.42 -12.18 5.93
CA ALA A 192 -14.91 -10.92 6.49
C ALA A 192 -15.41 -9.95 5.39
N VAL A 193 -14.69 -9.85 4.27
CA VAL A 193 -15.09 -9.05 3.11
C VAL A 193 -16.39 -9.59 2.49
N ALA A 194 -16.49 -10.91 2.32
CA ALA A 194 -17.69 -11.55 1.78
C ALA A 194 -18.91 -11.36 2.69
N GLU A 195 -18.74 -11.41 4.01
CA GLU A 195 -19.80 -11.13 4.97
C GLU A 195 -20.23 -9.65 4.93
N GLY A 196 -19.26 -8.72 4.87
CA GLY A 196 -19.53 -7.30 4.67
C GLY A 196 -20.35 -7.02 3.40
N ALA A 197 -19.98 -7.65 2.28
CA ALA A 197 -20.73 -7.55 1.03
C ALA A 197 -22.17 -8.09 1.16
N LYS A 198 -22.36 -9.24 1.81
CA LYS A 198 -23.70 -9.79 2.09
C LYS A 198 -24.55 -8.84 2.92
N ASN A 199 -23.96 -8.19 3.92
CA ASN A 199 -24.66 -7.25 4.80
C ASN A 199 -25.10 -5.99 4.04
N VAL A 200 -24.27 -5.47 3.13
CA VAL A 200 -24.65 -4.35 2.25
C VAL A 200 -25.84 -4.74 1.36
N VAL A 201 -25.81 -5.92 0.74
CA VAL A 201 -26.91 -6.40 -0.10
C VAL A 201 -28.22 -6.50 0.68
N LYS A 202 -28.17 -7.04 1.91
CA LYS A 202 -29.35 -7.10 2.79
C LYS A 202 -29.92 -5.72 3.11
N LEU A 203 -29.06 -4.76 3.45
CA LEU A 203 -29.48 -3.39 3.78
C LEU A 203 -30.11 -2.67 2.57
N LEU A 204 -29.52 -2.82 1.39
CA LEU A 204 -30.05 -2.25 0.15
C LEU A 204 -31.33 -2.98 -0.32
N GLY A 205 -31.47 -4.28 -0.01
CA GLY A 205 -32.66 -5.07 -0.29
C GLY A 205 -33.85 -4.72 0.61
N SER A 206 -33.62 -4.45 1.89
CA SER A 206 -34.66 -4.03 2.85
C SER A 206 -35.06 -2.55 2.69
N GLY A 207 -34.12 -1.66 2.32
CA GLY A 207 -34.45 -0.27 2.02
C GLY A 207 -35.40 -0.13 0.82
N ARG A 208 -35.24 -0.99 -0.19
CA ARG A 208 -36.07 -0.99 -1.41
C ARG A 208 -37.56 -1.28 -1.14
N THR A 209 -37.90 -1.98 -0.06
CA THR A 209 -39.29 -2.25 0.33
C THR A 209 -39.85 -1.18 1.28
N GLN A 210 -39.02 -0.52 2.09
CA GLN A 210 -39.43 0.62 2.91
C GLN A 210 -39.69 1.88 2.05
N ASP A 211 -38.81 2.22 1.11
CA ASP A 211 -39.00 3.38 0.22
C ASP A 211 -40.27 3.26 -0.62
N ARG A 212 -40.62 2.03 -1.02
CA ARG A 212 -41.82 1.76 -1.80
C ARG A 212 -43.11 1.91 -0.99
N LYS A 213 -43.06 1.69 0.34
CA LYS A 213 -44.19 1.98 1.24
C LYS A 213 -44.34 3.48 1.51
N VAL A 214 -43.23 4.20 1.70
CA VAL A 214 -43.26 5.67 1.89
C VAL A 214 -43.78 6.38 0.63
N LEU A 215 -43.40 5.93 -0.57
CA LEU A 215 -43.95 6.44 -1.83
C LEU A 215 -45.43 6.10 -2.04
N ALA A 216 -45.92 4.99 -1.47
CA ALA A 216 -47.33 4.60 -1.55
C ALA A 216 -48.24 5.35 -0.56
N GLU A 217 -47.68 5.91 0.52
CA GLU A 217 -48.42 6.73 1.49
C GLU A 217 -48.57 8.20 1.06
N VAL A 218 -47.81 8.67 0.06
CA VAL A 218 -48.04 9.95 -0.60
C VAL A 218 -49.21 9.81 -1.58
N ARG A 219 -50.44 9.88 -1.06
CA ARG A 219 -51.63 10.02 -1.92
C ARG A 219 -51.52 11.33 -2.72
N PRO A 220 -51.69 11.33 -4.04
CA PRO A 220 -51.79 12.58 -4.80
C PRO A 220 -53.06 13.31 -4.34
N TRP A 221 -52.89 14.46 -3.69
CA TRP A 221 -53.97 15.36 -3.33
C TRP A 221 -54.72 15.73 -4.62
N SER A 222 -55.93 15.21 -4.80
CA SER A 222 -56.86 15.65 -5.84
C SER A 222 -57.76 16.74 -5.24
N PRO A 223 -57.75 17.98 -5.75
CA PRO A 223 -58.64 19.02 -5.26
C PRO A 223 -60.09 18.73 -5.67
N PRO A 224 -61.10 19.14 -4.86
CA PRO A 224 -62.49 18.89 -5.18
C PRO A 224 -62.92 19.70 -6.42
N ILE A 225 -63.55 19.02 -7.37
CA ILE A 225 -64.17 19.63 -8.54
C ILE A 225 -65.42 20.37 -8.06
N ALA A 226 -65.44 21.70 -8.22
CA ALA A 226 -66.64 22.49 -8.00
C ALA A 226 -67.61 22.24 -9.16
N SER A 227 -68.79 21.70 -8.85
CA SER A 227 -69.91 21.63 -9.79
C SER A 227 -70.53 23.04 -9.95
N PRO A 228 -70.76 23.53 -11.18
CA PRO A 228 -71.56 24.73 -11.37
C PRO A 228 -73.05 24.42 -11.23
N LEU A 229 -73.78 25.45 -10.81
CA LEU A 229 -75.20 25.52 -10.44
C LEU A 229 -76.17 24.93 -11.45
#